data_AF-A0A0S8J330-F1
#
_entry.id   AF-A0A0S8J330-F1
#
_cell.length_a   1.000
_cell.length_b   1.000
_cell.length_c   1.000
_cell.angle_alpha   90.00
_cell.angle_beta   90.00
_cell.angle_gamma   90.00
#
_symmetry.space_group_name_H-M   'P 1'
#
loop_
_entity.id
_entity.type
_entity.pdbx_description
1 polymer ?
#
loop_
_entity_poly.entity_id
_entity_poly.type
_entity_poly.pdbx_seq_one_letter_code
_entity_poly.pdbx_strand_id
1 'polypeptide(L)' 'MSENEKNDHGLSGERTKDLQKTHSEDGVDLTLIRWMLSLTPEERLITLQNNVRSLKRLRNGATKT' A
#
# COMPACT_ATOMS: atom_id res chain seq x y z
N MET A 1 39.76 30.24 -11.71
CA MET A 1 38.52 30.65 -11.01
C MET A 1 37.50 29.55 -11.23
N SER A 2 36.89 29.09 -10.15
CA SER A 2 36.09 27.86 -10.06
C SER A 2 34.83 27.91 -10.93
N GLU A 3 34.70 26.97 -11.85
CA GLU A 3 33.40 26.53 -12.36
C GLU A 3 32.99 25.30 -11.54
N ASN A 4 32.29 25.52 -10.42
CA ASN A 4 31.79 24.44 -9.59
C ASN A 4 30.41 24.79 -9.06
N GLU A 5 29.42 24.82 -9.93
CA GLU A 5 28.01 24.93 -9.56
C GLU A 5 27.18 24.27 -10.65
N LYS A 6 26.90 22.96 -10.54
CA LYS A 6 25.61 22.29 -10.85
C LYS A 6 25.63 20.84 -10.34
N ASN A 7 25.79 20.67 -9.03
CA ASN A 7 25.36 19.44 -8.37
C ASN A 7 23.88 19.60 -8.03
N ASP A 8 23.01 19.53 -9.03
CA ASP A 8 21.55 19.56 -8.81
C ASP A 8 21.02 18.12 -8.67
N HIS A 9 20.93 17.72 -7.40
CA HIS A 9 20.13 16.66 -6.79
C HIS A 9 19.34 15.68 -7.71
N GLY A 10 20.05 14.67 -8.23
CA GLY A 10 19.46 13.45 -8.81
C GLY A 10 18.73 12.50 -7.83
N LEU A 11 18.51 12.87 -6.57
CA LEU A 11 17.90 11.99 -5.54
C LEU A 11 16.39 12.18 -5.32
N SER A 12 15.75 13.13 -6.01
CA SER A 12 14.32 13.43 -5.81
C SER A 12 13.38 12.66 -6.77
N GLY A 13 13.86 12.35 -7.98
CA GLY A 13 13.02 11.82 -9.06
C GLY A 13 12.69 10.33 -9.00
N GLU A 14 13.44 9.52 -8.25
CA GLU A 14 13.19 8.08 -8.15
C GLU A 14 12.18 7.73 -7.06
N ARG A 15 12.28 8.35 -5.87
CA ARG A 15 11.33 8.10 -4.76
C ARG A 15 9.88 8.43 -5.10
N THR A 16 9.65 9.39 -5.99
CA THR A 16 8.29 9.78 -6.39
C THR A 16 7.67 8.79 -7.37
N LYS A 17 8.47 8.06 -8.16
CA LYS A 17 7.98 7.00 -9.05
C LYS A 17 7.44 5.82 -8.26
N ASP A 18 8.06 5.47 -7.14
CA ASP A 18 7.61 4.38 -6.26
C ASP A 18 6.26 4.68 -5.61
N LEU A 19 5.98 5.95 -5.32
CA LEU A 19 4.68 6.38 -4.80
C LEU A 19 3.56 6.25 -5.85
N GLN A 20 3.89 6.34 -7.14
CA GLN A 20 2.91 6.18 -8.24
C GLN A 20 2.67 4.72 -8.62
N LYS A 21 3.53 3.80 -8.19
CA LYS A 21 3.35 2.37 -8.46
C LYS A 21 2.17 1.83 -7.66
N THR A 22 1.18 1.26 -8.35
CA THR A 22 0.00 0.66 -7.71
C THR A 22 0.24 -0.78 -7.29
N HIS A 23 1.16 -1.51 -7.95
CA HIS A 23 1.45 -2.91 -7.68
C HIS A 23 2.96 -3.17 -7.55
N SER A 24 3.39 -4.09 -6.69
CA SER A 24 4.77 -4.57 -6.66
C SER A 24 5.08 -5.46 -7.87
N GLU A 25 6.34 -5.84 -8.07
CA GLU A 25 6.72 -6.78 -9.14
C GLU A 25 6.11 -8.17 -8.92
N ASP A 26 5.85 -8.53 -7.67
CA ASP A 26 5.13 -9.75 -7.27
C ASP A 26 3.60 -9.62 -7.42
N GLY A 27 3.09 -8.50 -7.95
CA GLY A 27 1.67 -8.24 -8.14
C GLY A 27 0.91 -7.82 -6.88
N VAL A 28 1.60 -7.45 -5.81
CA VAL A 28 0.94 -7.00 -4.56
C VAL A 28 0.42 -5.58 -4.72
N ASP A 29 -0.86 -5.35 -4.42
CA ASP A 29 -1.45 -4.00 -4.43
C ASP A 29 -0.85 -3.13 -3.31
N LEU A 30 -0.01 -2.18 -3.72
CA LEU A 30 0.66 -1.22 -2.84
C LEU A 30 -0.28 -0.12 -2.37
N THR A 31 -1.37 0.14 -3.08
CA THR A 31 -2.38 1.13 -2.66
C THR A 31 -3.10 0.65 -1.41
N LEU A 32 -3.44 -0.64 -1.33
CA LEU A 32 -4.05 -1.24 -0.16
C LEU A 32 -3.09 -1.26 1.04
N ILE A 33 -1.81 -1.60 0.81
CA ILE A 33 -0.79 -1.56 1.86
C ILE A 33 -0.62 -0.14 2.40
N ARG A 34 -0.45 0.84 1.51
CA ARG A 34 -0.26 2.25 1.88
C ARG A 34 -1.46 2.76 2.67
N TRP A 35 -2.67 2.39 2.27
CA TRP A 35 -3.88 2.69 3.02
C TRP A 35 -3.88 2.03 4.42
N MET A 36 -3.60 0.73 4.54
CA MET A 36 -3.52 0.05 5.84
C MET A 36 -2.46 0.63 6.79
N LEU A 37 -1.35 1.15 6.23
CA LEU A 37 -0.29 1.82 7.00
C LEU A 37 -0.65 3.26 7.38
N SER A 38 -1.62 3.88 6.71
CA SER A 38 -2.15 5.20 7.08
C SER A 38 -3.12 5.15 8.28
N LEU A 39 -3.66 3.97 8.59
CA LEU A 39 -4.57 3.75 9.73
C LEU A 39 -3.81 3.67 11.06
N THR A 40 -4.47 4.07 12.14
CA THR A 40 -4.00 3.75 13.50
C THR A 40 -4.03 2.23 13.75
N PRO A 41 -3.26 1.72 14.73
CA PRO A 41 -3.28 0.29 15.06
C PRO A 41 -4.68 -0.26 15.37
N GLU A 42 -5.53 0.52 16.03
CA GLU A 42 -6.90 0.16 16.37
C GLU A 42 -7.79 0.06 15.13
N GLU A 43 -7.78 1.07 14.27
CA GLU A 43 -8.57 1.10 13.04
C GLU A 43 -8.17 -0.03 12.09
N ARG A 44 -6.88 -0.34 11.99
CA ARG A 44 -6.37 -1.46 11.21
C ARG A 44 -6.90 -2.79 11.74
N LEU A 45 -6.93 -2.97 13.06
CA LEU A 45 -7.46 -4.18 13.69
C LEU A 45 -8.96 -4.35 13.40
N ILE A 46 -9.75 -3.29 13.58
CA ILE A 46 -11.20 -3.29 13.30
C ILE A 46 -11.47 -3.63 11.83
N THR A 47 -10.76 -2.98 10.92
CA THR A 47 -10.85 -3.22 9.48
C THR A 47 -10.55 -4.67 9.12
N LEU A 48 -9.47 -5.24 9.66
CA LEU A 48 -9.09 -6.62 9.37
C LEU A 48 -10.11 -7.62 9.92
N GLN A 49 -10.62 -7.41 11.13
CA GLN A 49 -11.66 -8.25 11.71
C GLN A 49 -12.94 -8.24 10.86
N ASN A 50 -13.34 -7.08 10.33
CA ASN A 50 -14.51 -6.97 9.45
C ASN A 50 -14.32 -7.75 8.15
N ASN A 51 -13.13 -7.67 7.54
CA ASN A 51 -12.80 -8.47 6.36
C ASN A 51 -12.86 -9.98 6.64
N VAL A 52 -12.28 -10.44 7.75
CA VAL A 52 -12.36 -11.86 8.17
C VAL A 52 -13.80 -12.32 8.36
N ARG A 53 -14.65 -11.51 9.00
CA ARG A 53 -16.08 -11.82 9.16
C ARG A 53 -16.79 -11.92 7.81
N SER A 54 -16.52 -11.00 6.88
CA SER A 54 -17.10 -11.03 5.54
C SER A 54 -16.72 -12.30 4.76
N LEU A 55 -15.45 -12.69 4.81
CA LEU A 55 -14.97 -13.94 4.18
C LEU A 55 -15.62 -15.18 4.82
N LYS A 56 -15.74 -15.20 6.16
CA LYS A 56 -16.43 -16.28 6.86
C LYS A 56 -17.90 -16.39 6.46
N ARG A 57 -18.59 -15.26 6.29
CA ARG A 57 -19.97 -15.22 5.80
C ARG A 57 -20.08 -15.75 4.37
N LEU A 58 -19.18 -15.34 3.48
CA LEU A 58 -19.16 -15.84 2.09
C LEU A 58 -18.97 -17.36 2.05
N ARG A 59 -17.97 -17.86 2.78
CA ARG A 59 -17.69 -19.29 2.90
C ARG A 59 -18.89 -20.07 3.41
N ASN A 60 -19.54 -19.60 4.48
CA ASN A 60 -20.68 -20.28 5.09
C ASN A 60 -21.99 -20.10 4.27
N GLY A 61 -22.09 -19.07 3.44
CA GLY A 61 -23.20 -18.87 2.52
C GLY A 61 -23.15 -19.84 1.34
N ALA A 62 -21.95 -20.19 0.88
CA ALA A 62 -21.72 -21.18 -0.18
C ALA A 62 -22.07 -22.64 0.24
N THR A 63 -22.24 -22.90 1.54
CA THR A 63 -22.59 -24.23 2.06
C THR A 63 -24.09 -24.42 2.30
N LYS A 64 -24.92 -23.43 1.99
CA LYS A 64 -26.38 -23.51 2.09
C LYS A 64 -26.98 -23.57 0.68
N THR A 65 -26.81 -24.69 0.02
CA THR A 65 -27.49 -25.08 -1.23
C THR A 65 -27.49 -26.60 -1.30
#